data_AF-A0A3T0KUI3-F1
#
_entry.id   AF-A0A3T0KUI3-F1
#
_cell.length_a   1.000
_cell.length_b   1.000
_cell.length_c   1.000
_cell.angle_alpha   90.00
_cell.angle_beta   90.00
_cell.angle_gamma   90.00
#
_symmetry.space_group_name_H-M   'P 1'
#
loop_
_entity.id
_entity.type
_entity.pdbx_description
1 polymer ?
#
loop_
_entity_poly.entity_id
_entity_poly.type
_entity_poly.pdbx_seq_one_letter_code
_entity_poly.pdbx_strand_id
1 'polypeptide(L)'
;MDKKSVNKAIRNAIKLGDIKEVKQLIGSDKEILDTMTAFGTWLHVAAKKGCFEIVQYLIDEGIDIDARGGTFDASALNLAAGAGHLEIVKYLIEAGAELDVSLAKRNPLFGAIYGGHKEVVEFLVEKGIDISIRYTGESIKDMDAYEYAREFGQTEIAEYLKMKMDKKNK
;
A
#
# COMPACT_ATOMS: atom_id res chain seq x y z
N MET A 1 6.52 12.62 -27.81
CA MET A 1 6.76 11.21 -27.43
C MET A 1 5.45 10.46 -27.53
N ASP A 2 5.44 9.18 -27.89
CA ASP A 2 4.21 8.37 -27.80
C ASP A 2 3.84 8.09 -26.33
N LYS A 3 2.56 7.79 -26.06
CA LYS A 3 2.04 7.58 -24.70
C LYS A 3 2.80 6.51 -23.92
N LYS A 4 3.31 5.45 -24.57
CA LYS A 4 4.09 4.40 -23.88
C LYS A 4 5.46 4.92 -23.46
N SER A 5 6.11 5.74 -24.28
CA SER A 5 7.38 6.40 -23.96
C SER A 5 7.23 7.39 -22.80
N VAL A 6 6.16 8.20 -22.78
CA VAL A 6 5.83 9.12 -21.66
C VAL A 6 5.63 8.33 -20.36
N ASN A 7 4.78 7.29 -20.38
CA ASN A 7 4.53 6.44 -19.22
C ASN A 7 5.80 5.75 -18.70
N LYS A 8 6.74 5.41 -19.59
CA LYS A 8 8.04 4.86 -19.19
C LYS A 8 8.92 5.91 -18.51
N ALA A 9 8.97 7.12 -19.05
CA ALA A 9 9.73 8.23 -18.47
C ALA A 9 9.22 8.56 -17.06
N ILE A 10 7.90 8.72 -16.88
CA ILE A 10 7.29 9.01 -15.57
C ILE A 10 7.64 7.92 -14.56
N ARG A 11 7.47 6.64 -14.90
CA ARG A 11 7.84 5.53 -13.98
C ARG A 11 9.31 5.54 -13.62
N ASN A 12 10.19 5.90 -14.54
CA ASN A 12 11.61 5.96 -14.26
C ASN A 12 11.94 7.14 -13.35
N ALA A 13 11.35 8.32 -13.59
CA ALA A 13 11.47 9.47 -12.71
C ALA A 13 10.99 9.16 -11.29
N ILE A 14 9.84 8.50 -11.13
CA ILE A 14 9.34 8.05 -9.83
C ILE A 14 10.35 7.10 -9.16
N LYS A 15 10.86 6.10 -9.88
CA LYS A 15 11.83 5.14 -9.32
C LYS A 15 13.14 5.78 -8.88
N LEU A 16 13.53 6.89 -9.50
CA LEU A 16 14.72 7.67 -9.17
C LEU A 16 14.45 8.72 -8.09
N GLY A 17 13.19 8.95 -7.71
CA GLY A 17 12.80 10.03 -6.80
C GLY A 17 12.88 11.42 -7.43
N ASP A 18 12.90 11.52 -8.76
CA ASP A 18 13.01 12.81 -9.46
C ASP A 18 11.65 13.51 -9.52
N ILE A 19 11.30 14.20 -8.44
CA ILE A 19 10.06 14.96 -8.34
C ILE A 19 9.94 16.06 -9.40
N LYS A 20 11.05 16.64 -9.86
CA LYS A 20 11.03 17.72 -10.87
C LYS A 20 10.59 17.16 -12.21
N GLU A 21 11.19 16.05 -12.62
CA GLU A 21 10.82 15.36 -13.85
C GLU A 21 9.39 14.79 -13.77
N VAL A 22 8.97 14.26 -12.62
CA VAL A 22 7.57 13.82 -12.43
C VAL A 22 6.60 14.98 -12.62
N LYS A 23 6.83 16.13 -11.97
CA LYS A 23 6.00 17.34 -12.12
C LYS A 23 5.97 17.85 -13.56
N GLN A 24 7.12 17.82 -14.25
CA GLN A 24 7.21 18.26 -15.64
C GLN A 24 6.45 17.33 -16.59
N LEU A 25 6.58 16.01 -16.41
CA LEU A 25 5.97 15.02 -17.28
C LEU A 25 4.46 14.87 -17.07
N ILE A 26 3.97 15.01 -15.84
CA ILE A 26 2.54 15.01 -15.53
C ILE A 26 1.93 16.37 -15.89
N GLY A 27 2.59 17.47 -15.51
CA GLY A 27 2.08 18.82 -15.74
C GLY A 27 0.67 19.00 -15.18
N SER A 28 -0.22 19.62 -15.95
CA SER A 28 -1.65 19.74 -15.66
C SER A 28 -2.51 18.72 -16.43
N ASP A 29 -1.90 17.68 -16.99
CA ASP A 29 -2.58 16.68 -17.80
C ASP A 29 -3.20 15.60 -16.91
N LYS A 30 -4.51 15.71 -16.70
CA LYS A 30 -5.30 14.73 -15.93
C LYS A 30 -5.34 13.35 -16.57
N GLU A 31 -5.28 13.24 -17.89
CA GLU A 31 -5.24 11.94 -18.56
C GLU A 31 -3.92 11.22 -18.26
N ILE A 32 -2.82 11.96 -18.20
CA ILE A 32 -1.53 11.43 -17.76
C ILE A 32 -1.58 11.08 -16.28
N LEU A 33 -2.09 11.96 -15.41
CA LEU A 33 -2.19 11.71 -13.95
C LEU A 33 -2.91 10.39 -13.63
N ASP A 34 -4.08 10.19 -14.23
CA ASP A 34 -4.96 9.05 -13.96
C ASP A 34 -4.60 7.79 -14.77
N THR A 35 -3.44 7.80 -15.45
CA THR A 35 -3.01 6.67 -16.27
C THR A 35 -2.79 5.41 -15.43
N MET A 36 -3.56 4.37 -15.76
CA MET A 36 -3.35 3.01 -15.25
C MET A 36 -2.40 2.24 -16.17
N THR A 37 -1.31 1.71 -15.60
CA THR A 37 -0.37 0.85 -16.32
C THR A 37 -0.41 -0.59 -15.79
N ALA A 38 0.32 -1.51 -16.43
CA ALA A 38 0.52 -2.85 -15.88
C ALA A 38 1.15 -2.87 -14.47
N PHE A 39 1.79 -1.76 -14.06
CA PHE A 39 2.40 -1.58 -12.73
C PHE A 39 1.49 -0.84 -11.73
N GLY A 40 0.25 -0.52 -12.11
CA GLY A 40 -0.65 0.36 -11.36
C GLY A 40 -0.59 1.82 -11.84
N THR A 41 -1.20 2.72 -11.06
CA THR A 41 -1.10 4.18 -11.23
C THR A 41 0.27 4.69 -10.76
N TRP A 42 0.54 5.98 -10.95
CA TRP A 42 1.76 6.62 -10.41
C TRP A 42 1.84 6.52 -8.89
N LEU A 43 0.72 6.61 -8.19
CA LEU A 43 0.64 6.51 -6.74
C LEU A 43 1.08 5.11 -6.26
N HIS A 44 0.68 4.04 -6.95
CA HIS A 44 1.13 2.67 -6.65
C HIS A 44 2.66 2.54 -6.74
N VAL A 45 3.24 3.08 -7.81
CA VAL A 45 4.69 3.00 -8.05
C VAL A 45 5.44 3.81 -7.00
N ALA A 46 5.00 5.03 -6.70
CA ALA A 46 5.62 5.91 -5.71
C ALA A 46 5.52 5.34 -4.29
N ALA A 47 4.34 4.85 -3.90
CA ALA A 47 4.08 4.24 -2.60
C ALA A 47 4.95 2.99 -2.38
N LYS A 48 5.01 2.09 -3.37
CA LYS A 48 5.89 0.91 -3.30
C LYS A 48 7.38 1.27 -3.20
N LYS A 49 7.78 2.38 -3.81
CA LYS A 49 9.18 2.81 -3.88
C LYS A 49 9.64 3.65 -2.69
N GLY A 50 8.74 4.11 -1.83
CA GLY A 50 9.12 4.95 -0.70
C GLY A 50 9.29 6.43 -1.05
N CYS A 51 8.78 6.87 -2.20
CA CYS A 51 8.97 8.25 -2.69
C CYS A 51 7.92 9.20 -2.08
N PHE A 52 8.09 9.57 -0.80
CA PHE A 52 7.12 10.35 -0.04
C PHE A 52 6.72 11.67 -0.72
N GLU A 53 7.69 12.49 -1.16
CA GLU A 53 7.40 13.78 -1.84
C GLU A 53 6.56 13.61 -3.11
N ILE A 54 6.76 12.49 -3.82
CA ILE A 54 6.00 12.16 -5.03
C ILE A 54 4.60 11.69 -4.65
N VAL A 55 4.45 10.90 -3.59
CA VAL A 55 3.12 10.52 -3.06
C VAL A 55 2.31 11.76 -2.70
N GLN A 56 2.90 12.71 -1.96
CA GLN A 56 2.23 13.95 -1.59
C GLN A 56 1.78 14.73 -2.82
N TYR A 57 2.70 14.96 -3.76
CA TYR A 57 2.38 15.66 -5.00
C TYR A 57 1.23 15.01 -5.77
N LEU A 58 1.24 13.68 -5.94
CA LEU A 58 0.20 12.99 -6.70
C LEU A 58 -1.18 13.10 -6.03
N ILE A 59 -1.24 13.04 -4.69
CA ILE A 59 -2.49 13.22 -3.94
C ILE A 59 -2.97 14.68 -4.03
N ASP A 60 -2.07 15.66 -3.91
CA ASP A 60 -2.40 17.08 -4.05
C ASP A 60 -2.94 17.41 -5.45
N GLU A 61 -2.43 16.74 -6.49
CA GLU A 61 -2.96 16.83 -7.86
C GLU A 61 -4.29 16.08 -8.05
N GLY A 62 -4.78 15.37 -7.03
CA GLY A 62 -6.08 14.70 -7.03
C GLY A 62 -6.12 13.40 -7.83
N ILE A 63 -5.04 12.62 -7.79
CA ILE A 63 -5.08 11.22 -8.24
C ILE A 63 -6.05 10.42 -7.36
N ASP A 64 -6.74 9.43 -7.92
CA ASP A 64 -7.57 8.51 -7.15
C ASP A 64 -6.71 7.69 -6.16
N ILE A 65 -6.88 7.97 -4.86
CA ILE A 65 -6.11 7.38 -3.76
C ILE A 65 -6.41 5.89 -3.57
N ASP A 66 -7.65 5.48 -3.85
CA ASP A 66 -8.15 4.13 -3.68
C ASP A 66 -8.20 3.36 -5.01
N ALA A 67 -7.63 3.94 -6.07
CA ALA A 67 -7.47 3.27 -7.35
C ALA A 67 -6.89 1.87 -7.12
N ARG A 68 -7.57 0.86 -7.67
CA ARG A 68 -7.13 -0.53 -7.60
C ARG A 68 -6.63 -0.94 -8.97
N GLY A 69 -5.40 -1.42 -9.05
CA GLY A 69 -4.88 -1.85 -10.34
C GLY A 69 -3.47 -2.43 -10.34
N GLY A 70 -2.99 -2.70 -11.54
CA GLY A 70 -1.73 -3.42 -11.79
C GLY A 70 -1.82 -4.92 -11.54
N THR A 71 -0.67 -5.58 -11.52
CA THR A 71 -0.54 -7.05 -11.38
C THR A 71 -1.19 -7.65 -10.13
N PHE A 72 -1.41 -6.85 -9.08
CA PHE A 72 -1.80 -7.36 -7.76
C PHE A 72 -3.18 -6.91 -7.30
N ASP A 73 -3.87 -6.06 -8.07
CA ASP A 73 -5.18 -5.51 -7.70
C ASP A 73 -5.17 -4.97 -6.25
N ALA A 74 -4.08 -4.28 -5.92
CA ALA A 74 -3.75 -3.75 -4.60
C ALA A 74 -3.91 -2.23 -4.62
N SER A 75 -4.21 -1.61 -3.47
CA SER A 75 -4.16 -0.15 -3.33
C SER A 75 -2.73 0.35 -3.09
N ALA A 76 -2.51 1.65 -3.22
CA ALA A 76 -1.25 2.28 -2.83
C ALA A 76 -0.90 2.03 -1.35
N LEU A 77 -1.91 2.04 -0.47
CA LEU A 77 -1.75 1.76 0.96
C LEU A 77 -1.23 0.34 1.21
N ASN A 78 -1.78 -0.67 0.52
CA ASN A 78 -1.30 -2.05 0.61
C ASN A 78 0.17 -2.17 0.17
N LEU A 79 0.55 -1.51 -0.92
CA LEU A 79 1.92 -1.55 -1.43
C LEU A 79 2.92 -0.83 -0.52
N ALA A 80 2.55 0.31 0.06
CA ALA A 80 3.38 1.00 1.05
C ALA A 80 3.55 0.17 2.33
N ALA A 81 2.46 -0.45 2.80
CA ALA A 81 2.45 -1.26 4.00
C ALA A 81 3.34 -2.51 3.84
N GLY A 82 3.19 -3.25 2.74
CA GLY A 82 4.02 -4.42 2.44
C GLY A 82 5.47 -4.11 2.05
N ALA A 83 5.81 -2.84 1.84
CA ALA A 83 7.19 -2.39 1.63
C ALA A 83 7.79 -1.67 2.87
N GLY A 84 7.01 -1.50 3.94
CA GLY A 84 7.49 -0.95 5.22
C GLY A 84 7.59 0.57 5.27
N HIS A 85 6.99 1.29 4.31
CA HIS A 85 7.10 2.75 4.23
C HIS A 85 6.10 3.44 5.18
N LEU A 86 6.38 3.38 6.49
CA LEU A 86 5.48 3.86 7.55
C LEU A 86 5.01 5.31 7.34
N GLU A 87 5.89 6.23 6.93
CA GLU A 87 5.52 7.63 6.70
C GLU A 87 4.52 7.79 5.55
N ILE A 88 4.65 6.98 4.49
CA ILE A 88 3.67 6.94 3.41
C ILE A 88 2.35 6.31 3.88
N VAL A 89 2.40 5.25 4.69
CA VAL A 89 1.21 4.62 5.26
C VAL A 89 0.41 5.62 6.10
N LYS A 90 1.08 6.37 6.98
CA LYS A 90 0.47 7.44 7.80
C LYS A 90 -0.22 8.46 6.91
N TYR A 91 0.51 9.00 5.93
CA TYR A 91 0.01 10.04 5.05
C TYR A 91 -1.18 9.58 4.19
N LEU A 92 -1.15 8.36 3.64
CA LEU A 92 -2.26 7.82 2.88
C LEU A 92 -3.54 7.70 3.72
N ILE A 93 -3.41 7.23 4.97
CA ILE A 93 -4.56 7.13 5.90
C ILE A 93 -5.07 8.51 6.29
N GLU A 94 -4.19 9.47 6.54
CA GLU A 94 -4.56 10.87 6.82
C GLU A 94 -5.23 11.55 5.62
N ALA A 95 -4.83 11.19 4.40
CA ALA A 95 -5.44 11.65 3.16
C ALA A 95 -6.75 10.92 2.80
N GLY A 96 -7.21 9.97 3.63
CA GLY A 96 -8.51 9.32 3.50
C GLY A 96 -8.52 8.01 2.72
N ALA A 97 -7.37 7.35 2.52
CA ALA A 97 -7.32 6.02 1.91
C ALA A 97 -8.14 5.00 2.70
N GLU A 98 -8.81 4.08 1.99
CA GLU A 98 -9.58 3.01 2.59
C GLU A 98 -8.66 2.05 3.38
N LEU A 99 -8.88 1.98 4.70
CA LEU A 99 -8.08 1.15 5.62
C LEU A 99 -8.47 -0.33 5.54
N ASP A 100 -9.77 -0.62 5.56
CA ASP A 100 -10.31 -1.97 5.59
C ASP A 100 -10.82 -2.37 4.21
N VAL A 101 -10.19 -3.39 3.62
CA VAL A 101 -10.73 -4.05 2.42
C VAL A 101 -11.07 -5.50 2.73
N SER A 102 -12.27 -5.90 2.33
CA SER A 102 -12.87 -7.22 2.63
C SER A 102 -12.08 -8.40 2.08
N LEU A 103 -11.32 -8.18 1.02
CA LEU A 103 -10.45 -9.19 0.43
C LEU A 103 -9.08 -9.12 1.10
N ALA A 104 -8.79 -10.10 1.95
CA ALA A 104 -7.55 -10.15 2.72
C ALA A 104 -6.26 -10.05 1.89
N LYS A 105 -6.24 -10.56 0.65
CA LYS A 105 -5.11 -10.36 -0.29
C LYS A 105 -4.80 -8.89 -0.57
N ARG A 106 -5.80 -8.01 -0.44
CA ARG A 106 -5.73 -6.58 -0.71
C ARG A 106 -5.57 -5.76 0.57
N ASN A 107 -5.71 -6.38 1.74
CA ASN A 107 -5.72 -5.69 3.01
C ASN A 107 -4.28 -5.32 3.44
N PRO A 108 -4.02 -4.04 3.80
CA PRO A 108 -2.67 -3.57 4.09
C PRO A 108 -2.03 -4.25 5.31
N LEU A 109 -2.83 -4.77 6.26
CA LEU A 109 -2.32 -5.55 7.39
C LEU A 109 -1.54 -6.78 6.94
N PHE A 110 -2.12 -7.59 6.04
CA PHE A 110 -1.46 -8.81 5.55
C PHE A 110 -0.24 -8.50 4.69
N GLY A 111 -0.23 -7.39 3.96
CA GLY A 111 0.96 -6.89 3.28
C GLY A 111 2.10 -6.59 4.26
N ALA A 112 1.82 -5.82 5.31
CA ALA A 112 2.81 -5.47 6.34
C ALA A 112 3.32 -6.71 7.10
N ILE A 113 2.43 -7.67 7.40
CA ILE A 113 2.83 -8.95 8.02
C ILE A 113 3.76 -9.72 7.08
N TYR A 114 3.39 -9.91 5.81
CA TYR A 114 4.22 -10.64 4.84
C TYR A 114 5.62 -10.01 4.71
N GLY A 115 5.70 -8.68 4.69
CA GLY A 115 6.97 -7.94 4.65
C GLY A 115 7.75 -7.90 5.98
N GLY A 116 7.16 -8.35 7.09
CA GLY A 116 7.78 -8.31 8.42
C GLY A 116 7.89 -6.91 9.02
N HIS A 117 7.03 -5.97 8.61
CA HIS A 117 7.10 -4.57 9.00
C HIS A 117 6.28 -4.30 10.26
N LYS A 118 6.86 -4.60 11.43
CA LYS A 118 6.19 -4.53 12.72
C LYS A 118 5.63 -3.15 13.04
N GLU A 119 6.40 -2.08 12.82
CA GLU A 119 5.95 -0.71 13.12
C GLU A 119 4.74 -0.31 12.27
N VAL A 120 4.65 -0.80 11.04
CA VAL A 120 3.47 -0.61 10.18
C VAL A 120 2.28 -1.39 10.72
N VAL A 121 2.48 -2.65 11.13
CA VAL A 121 1.40 -3.46 11.74
C VAL A 121 0.86 -2.79 13.00
N GLU A 122 1.75 -2.34 13.90
CA GLU A 122 1.36 -1.67 15.13
C GLU A 122 0.54 -0.41 14.84
N PHE A 123 0.99 0.42 13.90
CA PHE A 123 0.28 1.62 13.49
C PHE A 123 -1.10 1.32 12.88
N LEU A 124 -1.22 0.35 11.97
CA LEU A 124 -2.49 -0.03 11.37
C LEU A 124 -3.50 -0.52 12.42
N VAL A 125 -3.04 -1.31 13.40
CA VAL A 125 -3.85 -1.79 14.51
C VAL A 125 -4.28 -0.64 15.43
N GLU A 126 -3.41 0.33 15.68
CA GLU A 126 -3.76 1.56 16.43
C GLU A 126 -4.78 2.42 15.69
N LYS A 127 -4.77 2.42 14.36
CA LYS A 127 -5.78 3.08 13.52
C LYS A 127 -7.08 2.30 13.39
N GLY A 128 -7.18 1.13 14.04
CA GLY A 128 -8.42 0.39 14.17
C GLY A 128 -8.71 -0.54 13.00
N ILE A 129 -7.71 -0.93 12.21
CA ILE A 129 -7.88 -1.93 11.15
C ILE A 129 -8.50 -3.22 11.71
N ASP A 130 -9.41 -3.85 10.96
CA ASP A 130 -10.08 -5.05 11.43
C ASP A 130 -9.15 -6.28 11.36
N ILE A 131 -8.54 -6.60 12.50
CA ILE A 131 -7.69 -7.79 12.67
C ILE A 131 -8.47 -9.12 12.67
N SER A 132 -9.80 -9.11 12.56
CA SER A 132 -10.62 -10.34 12.48
C SER A 132 -10.76 -10.90 11.06
N ILE A 133 -10.36 -10.11 10.05
CA ILE A 133 -10.34 -10.54 8.65
C ILE A 133 -9.43 -11.76 8.51
N ARG A 134 -9.88 -12.76 7.74
CA ARG A 134 -9.13 -13.99 7.48
C ARG A 134 -8.58 -14.00 6.05
N TYR A 135 -7.33 -14.40 5.91
CA TYR A 135 -6.62 -14.54 4.66
C TYR A 135 -7.02 -15.80 3.90
N THR A 136 -7.49 -15.60 2.66
CA THR A 136 -7.76 -16.67 1.71
C THR A 136 -6.96 -16.50 0.42
N GLY A 137 -6.07 -17.45 0.14
CA GLY A 137 -5.27 -17.58 -1.07
C GLY A 137 -5.58 -18.88 -1.84
N GLU A 138 -4.98 -19.03 -3.02
CA GLU A 138 -5.16 -20.25 -3.84
C GLU A 138 -4.62 -21.50 -3.12
N SER A 139 -3.54 -21.33 -2.34
CA SER A 139 -2.90 -22.39 -1.54
C SER A 139 -2.99 -22.19 -0.03
N ILE A 140 -3.55 -21.06 0.44
CA ILE A 140 -3.69 -20.73 1.86
C ILE A 140 -5.17 -20.63 2.16
N LYS A 141 -5.73 -21.59 2.89
CA LYS A 141 -7.14 -21.52 3.29
C LYS A 141 -7.20 -21.01 4.72
N ASP A 142 -7.72 -19.80 4.84
CA ASP A 142 -8.38 -19.29 6.02
C ASP A 142 -7.46 -19.13 7.25
N MET A 143 -6.55 -18.16 7.20
CA MET A 143 -5.68 -17.78 8.32
C MET A 143 -6.06 -16.41 8.86
N ASP A 144 -6.24 -16.25 10.17
CA ASP A 144 -6.25 -14.90 10.75
C ASP A 144 -4.85 -14.25 10.71
N ALA A 145 -4.78 -12.97 11.12
CA ALA A 145 -3.53 -12.21 11.11
C ALA A 145 -2.43 -12.83 12.00
N TYR A 146 -2.79 -13.48 13.11
CA TYR A 146 -1.84 -14.16 13.99
C TYR A 146 -1.29 -15.43 13.33
N GLU A 147 -2.16 -16.28 12.80
CA GLU A 147 -1.80 -17.51 12.08
C GLU A 147 -0.93 -17.19 10.86
N TYR A 148 -1.30 -16.14 10.11
CA TYR A 148 -0.53 -15.68 8.96
C TYR A 148 0.86 -15.18 9.37
N ALA A 149 0.98 -14.39 10.44
CA ALA A 149 2.29 -13.95 10.94
C ALA A 149 3.18 -15.13 11.35
N ARG A 150 2.60 -16.17 11.98
CA ARG A 150 3.31 -17.40 12.34
C ARG A 150 3.79 -18.18 11.13
N GLU A 151 2.96 -18.32 10.10
CA GLU A 151 3.27 -19.03 8.85
C GLU A 151 4.51 -18.44 8.16
N PHE A 152 4.63 -17.12 8.15
CA PHE A 152 5.78 -16.41 7.55
C PHE A 152 6.94 -16.16 8.52
N GLY A 153 6.93 -16.76 9.72
CA GLY A 153 8.01 -16.67 10.70
C GLY A 153 8.11 -15.32 11.45
N GLN A 154 7.10 -14.46 11.32
CA GLN A 154 7.06 -13.11 11.90
C GLN A 154 6.64 -13.16 13.38
N THR A 155 7.52 -13.71 14.21
CA THR A 155 7.22 -14.09 15.60
C THR A 155 6.79 -12.90 16.47
N GLU A 156 7.50 -11.76 16.40
CA GLU A 156 7.15 -10.58 17.19
C GLU A 156 5.79 -9.98 16.79
N ILE A 157 5.50 -9.99 15.48
CA ILE A 157 4.21 -9.53 14.95
C ILE A 157 3.08 -10.45 15.41
N ALA A 158 3.30 -11.76 15.38
CA ALA A 158 2.33 -12.74 15.88
C ALA A 158 2.03 -12.52 17.37
N GLU A 159 3.05 -12.34 18.21
CA GLU A 159 2.87 -12.09 19.64
C GLU A 159 2.07 -10.80 19.90
N TYR A 160 2.38 -9.73 19.16
CA TYR A 160 1.63 -8.48 19.22
C TYR A 160 0.15 -8.67 18.84
N LEU A 161 -0.12 -9.34 17.71
CA LEU A 161 -1.48 -9.56 17.22
C LEU A 161 -2.29 -10.43 18.18
N LYS A 162 -1.69 -11.50 18.72
CA LYS A 162 -2.33 -12.35 19.73
C LYS A 162 -2.75 -11.55 20.96
N MET A 163 -1.84 -10.72 21.49
CA MET A 163 -2.16 -9.84 22.61
C MET A 163 -3.33 -8.90 22.30
N LYS A 164 -3.43 -8.35 21.08
CA LYS A 164 -4.50 -7.44 20.68
C LYS A 164 -5.84 -8.17 20.50
N MET A 165 -5.84 -9.37 19.95
CA MET A 165 -7.02 -10.22 19.80
C MET A 165 -7.60 -10.62 21.17
N ASP A 166 -6.76 -11.03 22.11
CA ASP A 166 -7.19 -11.43 23.46
C ASP A 166 -7.82 -10.27 24.25
N LYS A 167 -7.41 -9.02 23.98
CA LYS A 167 -8.00 -7.82 24.59
C LYS A 167 -9.36 -7.47 24.01
N LYS A 168 -9.62 -7.79 22.73
CA LYS A 168 -10.90 -7.50 22.05
C LYS A 168 -12.03 -8.47 22.48
N ASN A 169 -11.66 -9.64 23.03
CA ASN A 169 -12.58 -10.69 23.47
C ASN A 169 -12.95 -10.63 24.97
N LYS A 170 -12.54 -9.58 25.69
CA LYS A 170 -12.89 -9.32 27.09
C LYS A 170 -13.86 -8.15 27.19
#